data_AF-Q9AR94-F1
#
_entry.id   AF-Q9AR94-F1
#
_cell.length_a   1.000
_cell.length_b   1.000
_cell.length_c   1.000
_cell.angle_alpha   90.00
_cell.angle_beta   90.00
_cell.angle_gamma   90.00
#
_symmetry.space_group_name_H-M   'P 1'
#
loop_
_entity.id
_entity.type
_entity.pdbx_description
1 polymer ?
#
loop_
_entity_poly.entity_id
_entity_poly.type
_entity_poly.pdbx_seq_one_letter_code
_entity_poly.pdbx_strand_id
1 'polypeptide(L)'
;LLVLDDVWSIDLWSIIRGAFPSNKNGSRIVLTTRNENVATSVGIGSHVHRLQPLDEKDAWTLFCKRAFSNNSIENPPNSCCPNELRPVSEAILRKCDGLPLAFSS
;
A
#
# COMPACT_ATOMS: atom_id res chain seq x y z
N LEU A 1 13.06 -11.12 11.78
CA LEU A 1 12.51 -10.20 10.75
C LEU A 1 12.53 -8.81 11.35
N LEU A 2 13.10 -7.83 10.65
CA LEU A 2 13.04 -6.42 11.03
C LEU A 2 12.31 -5.63 9.94
N VAL A 3 11.47 -4.68 10.33
CA VAL A 3 10.79 -3.78 9.40
C VAL A 3 11.28 -2.37 9.65
N LEU A 4 11.78 -1.72 8.60
CA LEU A 4 12.20 -0.34 8.59
C LEU A 4 11.18 0.44 7.76
N ASP A 5 10.36 1.22 8.45
CA ASP A 5 9.30 1.99 7.80
C ASP A 5 9.78 3.38 7.39
N ASP A 6 9.37 3.81 6.20
CA ASP A 6 9.58 5.16 5.65
C ASP A 6 11.05 5.63 5.70
N VAL A 7 11.96 4.90 5.05
CA VAL A 7 13.38 5.27 4.97
C VAL A 7 13.61 6.33 3.89
N TRP A 8 14.14 7.49 4.28
CA TRP A 8 14.17 8.69 3.41
C TRP A 8 15.43 8.82 2.53
N SER A 9 16.58 8.31 2.98
CA SER A 9 17.87 8.50 2.27
C SER A 9 18.75 7.26 2.27
N ILE A 10 19.64 7.19 1.28
CA ILE A 10 20.62 6.11 1.11
C ILE A 10 21.64 6.14 2.25
N ASP A 11 22.06 7.33 2.67
CA ASP A 11 23.04 7.49 3.76
C ASP A 11 22.52 6.89 5.07
N LEU A 12 21.25 7.17 5.40
CA LEU A 12 20.61 6.59 6.59
C LEU A 12 20.58 5.06 6.50
N TRP A 13 20.17 4.51 5.36
CA TRP A 13 20.21 3.06 5.13
C TRP A 13 21.63 2.50 5.26
N SER A 14 22.65 3.21 4.77
CA SER A 14 24.05 2.79 4.84
C SER A 14 24.60 2.73 6.27
N ILE A 15 24.12 3.60 7.15
CA ILE A 15 24.47 3.56 8.58
C ILE A 15 23.77 2.37 9.25
N ILE A 16 22.46 2.23 9.04
CA ILE A 16 21.66 1.16 9.67
C ILE A 16 22.15 -0.21 9.23
N ARG A 17 22.42 -0.43 7.93
CA ARG A 17 22.91 -1.72 7.43
C ARG A 17 24.22 -2.15 8.08
N GLY A 18 25.08 -1.20 8.45
CA GLY A 18 26.36 -1.46 9.11
C GLY A 18 26.23 -2.03 10.52
N ALA A 19 25.07 -1.83 11.17
CA ALA A 19 24.79 -2.39 12.49
C ALA A 19 24.37 -3.87 12.46
N PHE A 20 24.03 -4.44 11.29
CA PHE A 20 23.55 -5.81 11.19
C PHE A 20 24.67 -6.81 10.88
N PRO A 21 24.73 -7.96 11.61
CA PRO A 21 25.71 -8.99 11.34
C PRO A 21 25.41 -9.72 10.01
N SER A 22 26.45 -9.97 9.22
CA SER A 22 26.37 -10.76 7.98
C SER A 22 26.68 -12.24 8.26
N ASN A 23 25.77 -12.95 8.92
CA ASN A 23 26.00 -14.32 9.42
C ASN A 23 25.09 -15.40 8.80
N LYS A 24 24.45 -15.13 7.65
CA LYS A 24 23.61 -16.07 6.88
C LYS A 24 22.57 -16.86 7.71
N ASN A 25 22.14 -16.34 8.85
CA ASN A 25 21.26 -17.02 9.79
C ASN A 25 19.76 -17.03 9.38
N GLY A 26 19.44 -16.65 8.15
CA GLY A 26 18.07 -16.53 7.66
C GLY A 26 17.33 -15.26 8.10
N SER A 27 17.99 -14.30 8.77
CA SER A 27 17.38 -13.00 9.10
C SER A 27 16.96 -12.25 7.83
N ARG A 28 15.88 -11.47 7.93
CA ARG A 28 15.31 -10.68 6.83
C ARG A 28 15.01 -9.26 7.29
N ILE A 29 15.22 -8.30 6.40
CA ILE A 29 14.85 -6.90 6.56
C ILE A 29 13.79 -6.59 5.50
N VAL A 30 12.70 -5.95 5.92
CA VAL A 30 11.72 -5.33 5.02
C VAL A 30 11.89 -3.83 5.17
N LEU A 31 12.13 -3.14 4.08
CA LEU A 31 12.29 -1.69 4.05
C LEU A 31 11.17 -1.10 3.20
N THR A 32 10.42 -0.14 3.74
CA THR A 32 9.48 0.66 2.96
C THR A 32 10.08 2.04 2.73
N THR A 33 9.85 2.59 1.54
CA THR A 33 10.34 3.92 1.16
C THR A 33 9.49 4.46 0.03
N ARG A 34 9.41 5.80 -0.07
CA ARG A 34 8.83 6.50 -1.22
C ARG A 34 9.89 6.84 -2.28
N ASN A 35 11.16 6.55 -2.02
CA ASN A 35 12.28 6.91 -2.87
C ASN A 35 12.88 5.67 -3.56
N GLU A 36 12.69 5.59 -4.89
CA GLU A 36 13.19 4.47 -5.71
C GLU A 36 14.72 4.29 -5.62
N ASN A 37 15.47 5.38 -5.43
CA ASN A 37 16.92 5.30 -5.27
C ASN A 37 17.31 4.63 -3.95
N VAL A 38 16.51 4.81 -2.90
CA VAL A 38 16.70 4.10 -1.63
C VAL A 38 16.39 2.61 -1.82
N ALA A 39 15.27 2.28 -2.47
CA ALA A 39 14.87 0.89 -2.70
C ALA A 39 15.90 0.09 -3.50
N THR A 40 16.50 0.69 -4.53
CA THR A 40 17.53 0.05 -5.37
C THR A 40 18.90 -0.03 -4.69
N SER A 41 19.18 0.77 -3.66
CA SER A 41 20.45 0.78 -2.92
C SER A 41 20.66 -0.42 -1.97
N VAL A 42 19.63 -1.22 -1.73
CA VAL A 42 19.66 -2.35 -0.76
C VAL A 42 20.67 -3.43 -1.18
N GLY A 43 20.96 -3.56 -2.48
CA GLY A 43 22.08 -4.34 -3.01
C GLY A 43 21.68 -5.71 -3.57
N ILE A 44 22.70 -6.50 -3.93
CA ILE A 44 22.56 -7.78 -4.64
C ILE A 44 21.81 -8.80 -3.78
N GLY A 45 20.83 -9.49 -4.37
CA GLY A 45 20.00 -10.48 -3.69
C GLY A 45 18.79 -9.90 -2.95
N SER A 46 18.58 -8.58 -3.02
CA SER A 46 17.35 -7.95 -2.56
C SER A 46 16.25 -8.01 -3.63
N HIS A 47 14.99 -7.92 -3.19
CA HIS A 47 13.83 -7.82 -4.07
C HIS A 47 13.13 -6.49 -3.82
N VAL A 48 13.01 -5.67 -4.87
CA VAL A 48 12.24 -4.41 -4.83
C VAL A 48 10.80 -4.72 -5.24
N HIS A 49 9.89 -4.60 -4.29
CA HIS A 49 8.45 -4.72 -4.55
C HIS A 49 7.85 -3.33 -4.79
N ARG A 50 7.50 -3.02 -6.04
CA ARG A 50 6.85 -1.75 -6.40
C ARG A 50 5.35 -1.87 -6.22
N LEU A 51 4.82 -1.24 -5.18
CA LEU A 51 3.39 -1.17 -4.94
C LEU A 51 2.68 -0.55 -6.15
N GLN A 52 1.64 -1.22 -6.63
CA GLN A 52 0.79 -0.72 -7.71
C GLN A 52 -0.48 -0.10 -7.12
N PRO A 53 -1.13 0.84 -7.82
CA PRO A 53 -2.49 1.24 -7.51
C PRO A 53 -3.43 0.03 -7.47
N LEU A 54 -4.53 0.15 -6.74
CA LEU A 54 -5.58 -0.86 -6.75
C LEU A 54 -6.24 -0.90 -8.12
N ASP A 55 -6.63 -2.11 -8.55
CA ASP A 55 -7.54 -2.25 -9.68
C ASP A 55 -8.95 -1.72 -9.32
N GLU A 56 -9.78 -1.52 -10.34
CA GLU A 56 -11.12 -0.94 -10.16
C GLU A 56 -12.00 -1.74 -9.19
N LYS A 57 -11.86 -3.07 -9.17
CA LYS A 57 -12.69 -3.96 -8.36
C LYS A 57 -12.27 -3.88 -6.89
N ASP A 58 -10.97 -3.90 -6.62
CA ASP A 58 -10.41 -3.78 -5.28
C ASP A 58 -10.60 -2.36 -4.73
N ALA A 59 -10.46 -1.33 -5.58
CA ALA A 59 -10.77 0.05 -5.24
C ALA A 59 -12.25 0.23 -4.88
N TRP A 60 -13.18 -0.31 -5.69
CA TRP A 60 -14.62 -0.30 -5.39
C TRP A 60 -14.92 -1.00 -4.07
N THR A 61 -14.33 -2.18 -3.85
CA THR A 61 -14.51 -2.96 -2.62
C THR A 61 -14.04 -2.19 -1.40
N LEU A 62 -12.85 -1.57 -1.47
CA LEU A 62 -12.29 -0.78 -0.38
C LEU A 62 -13.13 0.48 -0.12
N PHE A 63 -13.51 1.20 -1.18
CA PHE A 63 -14.37 2.39 -1.09
C PHE A 63 -15.69 2.05 -0.41
N CYS A 64 -16.35 0.98 -0.85
CA CYS A 64 -17.60 0.54 -0.24
C CYS A 64 -17.45 0.19 1.23
N LYS A 65 -16.39 -0.57 1.57
CA LYS A 65 -16.09 -0.91 2.96
C LYS A 65 -15.86 0.31 3.83
N ARG A 66 -15.32 1.41 3.29
CA ARG A 66 -14.98 2.62 4.04
C ARG A 66 -16.12 3.63 4.11
N ALA A 67 -16.81 3.87 3.00
CA ALA A 67 -17.85 4.90 2.87
C ALA A 67 -19.22 4.40 3.34
N PHE A 68 -19.50 3.09 3.24
CA PHE A 68 -20.81 2.51 3.51
C PHE A 68 -20.77 1.38 4.55
N SER A 69 -19.83 1.42 5.49
CA SER A 69 -19.56 0.36 6.48
C SER A 69 -20.78 -0.11 7.31
N ASN A 70 -21.88 0.65 7.31
CA ASN A 70 -23.13 0.32 8.03
C ASN A 70 -24.18 -0.45 7.21
N ASN A 71 -23.96 -0.71 5.92
CA ASN A 71 -24.83 -1.59 5.15
C ASN A 71 -24.31 -3.03 5.29
N SER A 72 -24.90 -3.74 6.26
CA SER A 72 -24.73 -5.14 6.66
C SER A 72 -23.90 -6.06 5.74
N ILE A 73 -23.01 -6.82 6.39
CA ILE A 73 -22.09 -7.89 5.92
C ILE A 73 -22.73 -8.95 4.98
N GLU A 74 -24.05 -8.90 4.81
CA GLU A 74 -24.88 -9.87 4.09
C GLU A 74 -25.17 -9.44 2.64
N ASN A 75 -24.75 -8.24 2.27
CA ASN A 75 -25.02 -7.65 0.97
C ASN A 75 -23.90 -7.98 -0.03
N PRO A 76 -24.21 -8.52 -1.23
CA PRO A 76 -23.21 -8.73 -2.28
C PRO A 76 -22.49 -7.42 -2.63
N PRO A 77 -21.27 -7.47 -3.20
CA PRO A 77 -20.42 -6.29 -3.47
C PRO A 77 -21.07 -5.18 -4.33
N ASN A 78 -22.23 -5.45 -4.92
CA ASN A 78 -23.00 -4.50 -5.71
C ASN A 78 -24.14 -3.81 -4.93
N SER A 79 -24.37 -4.10 -3.64
CA SER A 79 -25.44 -3.46 -2.83
C SER A 79 -24.95 -2.66 -1.62
N CYS A 80 -23.63 -2.46 -1.46
CA CYS A 80 -23.07 -1.59 -0.41
C CYS A 80 -23.40 -0.11 -0.63
N CYS A 81 -23.40 0.35 -1.89
CA CYS A 81 -23.68 1.74 -2.26
C CYS A 81 -25.15 1.90 -2.65
N PRO A 82 -25.91 2.83 -2.03
CA PRO A 82 -27.24 3.21 -2.51
C PRO A 82 -27.23 3.60 -3.99
N ASN A 83 -28.29 3.26 -4.72
CA ASN A 83 -28.37 3.47 -6.18
C ASN A 83 -28.23 4.95 -6.55
N GLU A 84 -28.74 5.84 -5.68
CA GLU A 84 -28.70 7.29 -5.84
C GLU A 84 -27.27 7.83 -5.75
N LEU A 85 -26.40 7.15 -4.99
CA LEU A 85 -25.01 7.54 -4.77
C LEU A 85 -24.05 6.88 -5.76
N ARG A 86 -24.46 5.83 -6.47
CA ARG A 86 -23.58 5.06 -7.38
C ARG A 86 -22.87 5.95 -8.42
N PRO A 87 -23.54 6.87 -9.14
CA PRO A 87 -22.87 7.71 -10.12
C PRO A 87 -21.78 8.61 -9.51
N VAL A 88 -22.01 9.11 -8.28
CA VAL A 88 -21.05 9.96 -7.56
C VAL A 88 -19.88 9.13 -7.04
N SER A 89 -20.15 7.96 -6.46
CA SER A 89 -19.13 7.01 -6.00
C SER A 89 -18.18 6.58 -7.13
N GLU A 90 -18.72 6.24 -8.30
CA GLU A 90 -17.91 5.91 -9.48
C GLU A 90 -17.06 7.10 -9.95
N ALA A 91 -17.61 8.33 -9.93
CA ALA A 91 -16.86 9.52 -10.30
C ALA A 91 -15.72 9.83 -9.32
N ILE A 92 -15.90 9.57 -8.02
CA ILE A 92 -14.85 9.69 -7.00
C ILE A 92 -13.76 8.64 -7.25
N LEU A 93 -14.14 7.37 -7.43
CA LEU A 93 -13.19 6.29 -7.71
C LEU A 93 -12.31 6.56 -8.93
N ARG A 94 -12.90 7.06 -10.02
CA ARG A 94 -12.14 7.47 -11.22
C ARG A 94 -11.16 8.61 -10.97
N LYS A 95 -11.48 9.55 -10.06
CA LYS A 95 -10.58 10.69 -9.74
C LYS A 95 -9.40 10.28 -8.87
N CYS A 96 -9.55 9.23 -8.08
CA CYS A 96 -8.54 8.80 -7.13
C CYS A 96 -7.55 7.77 -7.70
N ASP A 97 -7.80 7.25 -8.90
CA ASP A 97 -6.85 6.46 -9.69
C ASP A 97 -6.24 5.27 -8.92
N GLY A 98 -7.10 4.55 -8.19
CA GLY A 98 -6.69 3.36 -7.43
C GLY A 98 -5.85 3.63 -6.17
N LEU A 99 -5.62 4.89 -5.77
CA LEU A 99 -4.88 5.22 -4.55
C LEU A 99 -5.73 4.96 -3.30
N PRO A 100 -5.38 3.98 -2.44
CA PRO A 100 -6.20 3.62 -1.27
C PRO A 100 -6.46 4.78 -0.31
N LEU A 101 -5.45 5.64 -0.11
CA LEU A 101 -5.53 6.76 0.83
C LEU A 101 -6.49 7.86 0.36
N ALA A 102 -6.75 7.98 -0.94
CA ALA A 102 -7.59 9.03 -1.49
C ALA A 102 -9.08 8.88 -1.12
N PHE A 103 -9.50 7.69 -0.65
CA PHE A 103 -10.87 7.39 -0.23
C PHE A 103 -11.06 7.38 1.30
N SER A 104 -9.97 7.61 2.04
CA SER A 104 -9.89 7.28 3.47
C SER A 104 -10.02 8.48 4.41
N SER A 105 -10.11 9.70 3.86
CA SER A 105 -10.12 10.99 4.57
C SER A 105 -11.47 11.36 5.18
#